data_AF-A0ABD0W3F9-F1
#
_entry.id   AF-A0ABD0W3F9-F1
#
_cell.length_a   1.000
_cell.length_b   1.000
_cell.length_c   1.000
_cell.angle_alpha   90.00
_cell.angle_beta   90.00
_cell.angle_gamma   90.00
#
_symmetry.space_group_name_H-M   'P 1'
#
loop_
_entity.id
_entity.type
_entity.pdbx_description
1 polymer ?
#
loop_
_entity_poly.entity_id
_entity_poly.type
_entity_poly.pdbx_seq_one_letter_code
_entity_poly.pdbx_strand_id
1 'polypeptide(L)'
;MAEWFVGPIMDKIINSCSDYLEEQVGWQTGMKKELESLRENHPKIQAVVFAANQVQISDQNPALNKWIWQLRDVLDEADDVLDEFEYMKHKEQLTKNMEETEKRKAFSNASSLTESARKVGERALKIDPELKRLEEAVQKLEKVSAGVSTFLHLLDSAKQEQQEQQRELSEARETGSLPTNDLIGRGEAKESTQTKEFDLKISCNK
;
A
#
# COMPACT_ATOMS: atom_id res chain seq x y z
N MET A 1 -11.96 -3.91 13.23
CA MET A 1 -12.15 -3.32 11.89
C MET A 1 -11.80 -4.37 10.85
N ALA A 2 -12.44 -4.36 9.68
CA ALA A 2 -11.98 -5.17 8.55
C ALA A 2 -10.52 -4.82 8.28
N GLU A 3 -9.71 -5.82 7.93
CA GLU A 3 -8.29 -5.67 7.59
C GLU A 3 -8.20 -4.71 6.39
N TRP A 4 -7.92 -3.44 6.67
CA TRP A 4 -7.83 -2.40 5.67
C TRP A 4 -6.43 -2.44 5.05
N PHE A 5 -6.36 -2.65 3.73
CA PHE A 5 -5.09 -2.84 3.01
C PHE A 5 -4.59 -1.51 2.43
N VAL A 6 -4.04 -0.65 3.30
CA VAL A 6 -3.44 0.64 2.90
C VAL A 6 -2.27 0.49 1.94
N GLY A 7 -1.46 -0.56 2.11
CA GLY A 7 -0.21 -0.76 1.37
C GLY A 7 -0.41 -0.90 -0.14
N PRO A 8 -1.16 -1.93 -0.60
CA PRO A 8 -1.37 -2.17 -2.03
C PRO A 8 -1.97 -0.98 -2.79
N ILE A 9 -2.92 -0.26 -2.19
CA ILE A 9 -3.57 0.89 -2.82
C ILE A 9 -2.56 2.05 -2.96
N MET A 10 -1.82 2.34 -1.89
CA MET A 10 -0.80 3.39 -1.91
C MET A 10 0.32 3.08 -2.91
N ASP A 11 0.75 1.82 -3.01
CA ASP A 11 1.73 1.38 -4.02
C ASP A 11 1.21 1.54 -5.44
N LYS A 12 -0.05 1.17 -5.70
CA LYS A 12 -0.69 1.39 -7.02
C LYS A 12 -0.64 2.87 -7.40
N ILE A 13 -1.10 3.75 -6.51
CA ILE A 13 -1.12 5.20 -6.76
C ILE A 13 0.28 5.74 -7.02
N ILE A 14 1.24 5.42 -6.15
CA ILE A 14 2.63 5.90 -6.28
C ILE A 14 3.24 5.46 -7.61
N ASN A 15 3.09 4.18 -7.96
CA ASN A 15 3.74 3.62 -9.14
C ASN A 15 3.07 4.11 -10.42
N SER A 16 1.75 4.04 -10.55
CA SER A 16 1.05 4.51 -11.75
C SER A 16 1.30 6.00 -12.01
N CYS A 17 1.30 6.83 -10.96
CA CYS A 17 1.59 8.27 -11.12
C CYS A 17 3.05 8.53 -11.47
N SER A 18 3.99 7.73 -10.94
CA SER A 18 5.42 7.86 -11.28
C SER A 18 5.68 7.51 -12.74
N ASP A 19 5.13 6.38 -13.21
CA ASP A 19 5.24 5.94 -14.61
C ASP A 19 4.70 7.01 -15.56
N TYR A 20 3.58 7.63 -15.19
CA TYR A 20 3.01 8.73 -15.97
C TYR A 20 3.94 9.96 -16.06
N LEU A 21 4.59 10.34 -14.97
CA LEU A 21 5.53 11.46 -14.97
C LEU A 21 6.80 11.17 -15.78
N GLU A 22 7.20 9.90 -15.91
CA GLU A 22 8.32 9.51 -16.78
C GLU A 22 7.96 9.59 -18.27
N GLU A 23 6.71 9.28 -18.64
CA GLU A 23 6.22 9.37 -20.02
C GLU A 23 6.04 10.81 -20.51
N GLN A 24 5.80 11.77 -19.62
CA GLN A 24 5.54 13.18 -19.96
C GLN A 24 6.81 14.02 -19.86
N VAL A 25 7.36 14.41 -21.02
CA VAL A 25 8.52 15.31 -21.11
C VAL A 25 8.09 16.74 -20.76
N GLY A 26 8.05 17.04 -19.46
CA GLY A 26 7.91 18.40 -18.94
C GLY A 26 6.49 18.82 -18.57
N TRP A 27 5.97 18.30 -17.46
CA TRP A 27 5.03 19.06 -16.62
C TRP A 27 4.90 18.36 -15.26
N GLN A 28 4.67 19.13 -14.19
CA GLN A 28 4.37 18.68 -12.81
C GLN A 28 5.54 18.40 -11.85
N THR A 29 6.47 19.36 -11.71
CA THR A 29 7.43 19.36 -10.59
C THR A 29 6.74 19.28 -9.21
N GLY A 30 5.51 19.82 -9.10
CA GLY A 30 4.66 19.70 -7.92
C GLY A 30 4.36 18.23 -7.62
N MET A 31 3.58 17.58 -8.50
CA MET A 31 3.17 16.18 -8.34
C MET A 31 4.32 15.23 -8.05
N LYS A 32 5.48 15.43 -8.69
CA LYS A 32 6.70 14.67 -8.41
C LYS A 32 7.14 14.78 -6.95
N LYS A 33 7.15 15.99 -6.40
CA LYS A 33 7.52 16.24 -5.00
C LYS A 33 6.51 15.61 -4.04
N GLU A 34 5.22 15.70 -4.35
CA GLU A 34 4.19 15.07 -3.52
C GLU A 34 4.33 13.54 -3.50
N LEU A 35 4.60 12.91 -4.66
CA LEU A 35 4.85 11.47 -4.75
C LEU A 35 6.10 11.03 -3.98
N GLU A 36 7.18 11.81 -4.04
CA GLU A 36 8.41 11.51 -3.30
C GLU A 36 8.16 11.55 -1.79
N SER A 37 7.45 12.58 -1.31
CA SER A 37 7.05 12.66 0.10
C SER A 37 6.12 11.52 0.51
N LEU A 38 5.20 11.14 -0.37
CA LEU A 38 4.30 10.02 -0.13
C LEU A 38 5.08 8.70 -0.03
N ARG A 39 6.09 8.47 -0.89
CA ARG A 39 7.00 7.32 -0.79
C ARG A 39 7.74 7.26 0.55
N GLU A 40 8.21 8.40 1.05
CA GLU A 40 8.88 8.47 2.35
C GLU A 40 7.92 8.18 3.52
N ASN A 41 6.67 8.59 3.41
CA ASN A 41 5.66 8.41 4.45
C ASN A 41 4.94 7.06 4.38
N HIS A 42 4.90 6.41 3.21
CA HIS A 42 4.25 5.12 3.02
C HIS A 42 4.64 4.06 4.06
N PRO A 43 5.93 3.76 4.33
CA PRO A 43 6.29 2.75 5.35
C PRO A 43 5.88 3.16 6.76
N LYS A 44 5.88 4.47 7.07
CA LYS A 44 5.43 5.00 8.36
C LYS A 44 3.93 4.80 8.53
N ILE A 45 3.15 5.07 7.48
CA ILE A 45 1.70 4.89 7.46
C ILE A 45 1.35 3.43 7.66
N GLN A 46 2.00 2.53 6.92
CA GLN A 46 1.81 1.09 7.09
C GLN A 46 2.06 0.65 8.54
N ALA A 47 3.17 1.10 9.13
CA ALA A 47 3.50 0.78 10.51
C ALA A 47 2.42 1.28 11.51
N VAL A 48 2.01 2.55 11.39
CA VAL A 48 0.99 3.15 12.29
C VAL A 48 -0.36 2.44 12.14
N VAL A 49 -0.83 2.22 10.91
CA VAL A 49 -2.11 1.52 10.65
C VAL A 49 -2.05 0.08 11.17
N PHE A 50 -0.93 -0.61 10.98
CA PHE A 50 -0.72 -1.95 11.49
C PHE A 50 -0.76 -2.01 13.03
N ALA A 51 -0.05 -1.09 13.69
CA ALA A 51 -0.08 -1.01 15.16
C ALA A 51 -1.48 -0.66 15.70
N ALA A 52 -2.18 0.26 15.03
CA ALA A 52 -3.55 0.63 15.39
C ALA A 52 -4.52 -0.56 15.30
N ASN A 53 -4.34 -1.43 14.30
CA ASN A 53 -5.14 -2.64 14.12
C ASN A 53 -4.80 -3.75 15.12
N GLN A 54 -3.52 -3.93 15.48
CA GLN A 54 -3.10 -4.99 16.40
C GLN A 54 -3.52 -4.74 17.85
N VAL A 55 -3.40 -3.50 18.31
CA VAL A 55 -3.52 -3.18 19.75
C VAL A 55 -4.87 -2.51 20.08
N GLN A 56 -5.78 -2.38 19.11
CA GLN A 56 -7.03 -1.62 19.26
C GLN A 56 -6.82 -0.18 19.81
N ILE A 57 -5.61 0.38 19.70
CA ILE A 57 -5.25 1.74 20.15
C ILE A 57 -6.11 2.78 19.43
N SER A 58 -6.57 2.46 18.21
CA SER A 58 -7.53 3.29 17.47
C SER A 58 -8.77 3.63 18.31
N ASP A 59 -9.31 2.69 19.08
CA ASP A 59 -10.52 2.94 19.88
C ASP A 59 -10.23 3.79 21.12
N GLN A 60 -8.97 3.81 21.58
CA GLN A 60 -8.51 4.58 22.74
C GLN A 60 -8.02 5.98 22.37
N ASN A 61 -7.64 6.21 21.11
CA ASN A 61 -7.15 7.49 20.63
C ASN A 61 -8.04 8.05 19.49
N PRO A 62 -9.02 8.92 19.83
CA PRO A 62 -9.92 9.52 18.86
C PRO A 62 -9.21 10.30 17.74
N ALA A 63 -8.03 10.89 18.02
CA ALA A 63 -7.27 11.62 17.02
C ALA A 63 -6.62 10.68 16.00
N LEU A 64 -6.08 9.54 16.45
CA LEU A 64 -5.56 8.49 15.58
C LEU A 64 -6.67 7.91 14.70
N ASN A 65 -7.81 7.55 15.30
CA ASN A 65 -8.94 7.01 14.56
C ASN A 65 -9.41 8.00 13.48
N LYS A 66 -9.58 9.27 13.85
CA LYS A 66 -9.94 10.32 12.89
C LYS A 66 -8.93 10.43 11.75
N TRP A 67 -7.63 10.38 12.04
CA TRP A 67 -6.60 10.41 11.01
C TRP A 67 -6.64 9.20 10.08
N ILE A 68 -6.87 7.98 10.61
CA ILE A 68 -7.03 6.76 9.81
C ILE A 68 -8.24 6.87 8.87
N TRP A 69 -9.38 7.40 9.35
CA TRP A 69 -10.55 7.65 8.51
C TRP A 69 -10.25 8.66 7.41
N GLN A 70 -9.60 9.78 7.74
CA GLN A 70 -9.20 10.78 6.74
C GLN A 70 -8.27 10.18 5.69
N LEU A 71 -7.31 9.36 6.10
CA LEU A 71 -6.37 8.68 5.21
C LEU A 71 -7.10 7.75 4.25
N ARG A 72 -8.09 6.99 4.74
CA ARG A 72 -8.95 6.15 3.92
C ARG A 72 -9.73 6.96 2.89
N ASP A 73 -10.37 8.04 3.31
CA ASP A 73 -11.18 8.87 2.42
C ASP A 73 -10.34 9.44 1.27
N VAL A 74 -9.13 9.94 1.55
CA VAL A 74 -8.24 10.48 0.50
C VAL A 74 -7.57 9.40 -0.35
N LEU A 75 -7.40 8.19 0.17
CA LEU A 75 -6.93 7.03 -0.59
C LEU A 75 -7.98 6.59 -1.61
N ASP A 76 -9.22 6.42 -1.16
CA ASP A 76 -10.34 6.05 -2.02
C ASP A 76 -10.56 7.13 -3.10
N GLU A 77 -10.50 8.42 -2.73
CA GLU A 77 -10.57 9.52 -3.72
C GLU A 77 -9.42 9.46 -4.75
N ALA A 78 -8.19 9.20 -4.30
CA ALA A 78 -7.03 9.15 -5.21
C ALA A 78 -7.06 7.92 -6.13
N ASP A 79 -7.52 6.77 -5.63
CA ASP A 79 -7.69 5.56 -6.43
C ASP A 79 -8.80 5.72 -7.48
N ASP A 80 -9.94 6.31 -7.10
CA ASP A 80 -11.05 6.61 -8.03
C ASP A 80 -10.61 7.56 -9.15
N VAL A 81 -9.88 8.62 -8.82
CA VAL A 81 -9.39 9.59 -9.81
C VAL A 81 -8.31 8.97 -10.71
N LEU A 82 -7.46 8.10 -10.17
CA LEU A 82 -6.48 7.36 -10.96
C LEU A 82 -7.16 6.42 -11.96
N ASP A 83 -8.18 5.67 -11.53
CA ASP A 83 -8.93 4.78 -12.40
C ASP A 83 -9.66 5.54 -13.53
N GLU A 84 -10.23 6.71 -13.22
CA GLU A 84 -10.84 7.60 -14.22
C GLU A 84 -9.80 8.10 -15.24
N PHE A 85 -8.61 8.47 -14.75
CA PHE A 85 -7.50 8.92 -15.58
C PHE A 85 -6.99 7.80 -16.53
N GLU A 86 -6.78 6.59 -16.01
CA GLU A 86 -6.35 5.43 -16.79
C GLU A 86 -7.40 5.05 -17.86
N TYR A 87 -8.69 5.07 -17.50
CA TYR A 87 -9.78 4.85 -18.43
C TYR A 87 -9.77 5.85 -19.59
N MET A 88 -9.55 7.13 -19.30
CA MET A 88 -9.47 8.18 -20.32
C MET A 88 -8.27 7.98 -21.25
N LYS A 89 -7.10 7.64 -20.71
CA LYS A 89 -5.90 7.31 -21.52
C LYS A 89 -6.18 6.15 -22.48
N HIS A 90 -6.83 5.09 -22.01
CA HIS A 90 -7.21 3.95 -22.86
C HIS A 90 -8.20 4.36 -23.96
N LYS A 91 -9.21 5.18 -23.64
CA LYS A 91 -10.18 5.69 -24.61
C LYS A 91 -9.51 6.54 -25.69
N GLU A 92 -8.56 7.39 -25.33
CA GLU A 92 -7.81 8.18 -26.31
C GLU A 92 -7.02 7.29 -27.27
N GLN A 93 -6.31 6.29 -26.76
CA GLN A 93 -5.54 5.36 -27.59
C GLN A 93 -6.44 4.63 -28.61
N LEU A 94 -7.62 4.18 -28.18
CA LEU A 94 -8.60 3.55 -29.07
C LEU A 94 -9.07 4.50 -30.17
N THR A 95 -9.37 5.76 -29.85
CA THR A 95 -9.79 6.75 -30.86
C THR A 95 -8.68 7.07 -31.86
N LYS A 96 -7.42 7.17 -31.41
CA LYS A 96 -6.25 7.38 -32.28
C LYS A 96 -6.07 6.20 -33.23
N ASN A 97 -6.17 4.97 -32.73
CA ASN A 97 -6.04 3.75 -33.54
C ASN A 97 -7.15 3.63 -34.59
N MET A 98 -8.40 3.98 -34.22
CA MET A 98 -9.54 3.96 -35.13
C MET A 98 -9.43 5.04 -36.22
N GLU A 99 -9.02 6.26 -35.88
CA GLU A 99 -8.73 7.30 -36.86
C GLU A 99 -7.58 6.93 -37.80
N GLU A 100 -6.52 6.28 -37.30
CA GLU A 100 -5.43 5.78 -38.15
C GLU A 100 -5.91 4.69 -39.13
N THR A 101 -6.78 3.79 -38.69
CA THR A 101 -7.33 2.74 -39.57
C THR A 101 -8.28 3.30 -40.63
N GLU A 102 -9.11 4.28 -40.27
CA GLU A 102 -9.94 5.04 -41.21
C GLU A 102 -9.09 5.81 -42.23
N LYS A 103 -8.05 6.52 -41.77
CA LYS A 103 -7.10 7.22 -42.65
C LYS A 103 -6.40 6.25 -43.60
N ARG A 104 -5.90 5.10 -43.13
CA ARG A 104 -5.26 4.08 -43.99
C ARG A 104 -6.21 3.52 -45.05
N LYS A 105 -7.50 3.33 -44.73
CA LYS A 105 -8.53 2.92 -45.71
C LYS A 105 -8.90 4.04 -46.69
N ALA A 106 -8.87 5.30 -46.27
CA ALA A 106 -9.09 6.44 -47.15
C ALA A 106 -7.90 6.67 -48.11
N PHE A 107 -6.65 6.49 -47.62
CA PHE A 107 -5.43 6.62 -48.41
C PHE A 107 -5.21 5.49 -49.43
N SER A 108 -5.80 4.30 -49.24
CA SER A 108 -5.76 3.25 -50.27
C SER A 108 -6.69 3.54 -51.46
N ASN A 109 -7.63 4.48 -51.31
CA ASN A 109 -8.66 4.78 -52.32
C ASN A 109 -8.55 6.18 -52.92
N ALA A 110 -7.64 7.04 -52.44
CA ALA A 110 -7.48 8.40 -52.94
C ALA A 110 -6.02 8.84 -52.96
N SER A 111 -5.42 8.86 -54.15
CA SER A 111 -4.20 9.61 -54.43
C SER A 111 -4.52 11.11 -54.51
N SER A 112 -4.49 11.84 -53.39
CA SER A 112 -4.31 13.31 -53.39
C SER A 112 -4.02 13.88 -51.99
N LEU A 113 -2.77 14.25 -51.77
CA LEU A 113 -2.24 15.50 -51.17
C LEU A 113 -2.93 16.18 -49.96
N THR A 114 -2.15 16.23 -48.87
CA THR A 114 -1.77 17.39 -48.00
C THR A 114 -2.79 18.47 -47.62
N GLU A 115 -3.07 18.61 -46.31
CA GLU A 115 -2.96 19.88 -45.53
C GLU A 115 -3.41 19.78 -44.05
N SER A 116 -3.77 18.61 -43.52
CA SER A 116 -4.36 18.51 -42.17
C SER A 116 -3.39 18.20 -41.01
N ALA A 117 -2.08 18.15 -41.24
CA ALA A 117 -1.09 17.82 -40.19
C ALA A 117 -0.89 18.93 -39.12
N ARG A 118 -1.40 20.15 -39.33
CA ARG A 118 -1.13 21.29 -38.43
C ARG A 118 -2.02 21.37 -37.17
N LYS A 119 -3.10 20.58 -37.08
CA LYS A 119 -4.04 20.65 -35.94
C LYS A 119 -3.76 19.65 -34.80
N VAL A 120 -2.77 18.78 -34.95
CA VAL A 120 -2.41 17.78 -33.94
C VAL A 120 -1.48 18.36 -32.85
N GLY A 121 -0.74 19.44 -33.14
CA GLY A 121 0.21 20.04 -32.19
C GLY A 121 -0.43 20.92 -31.09
N GLU A 122 -1.60 21.50 -31.31
CA GLU A 122 -2.19 22.46 -30.36
C GLU A 122 -2.99 21.80 -29.23
N ARG A 123 -3.27 20.49 -29.29
CA ARG A 123 -3.97 19.78 -28.22
C ARG A 123 -3.05 19.29 -27.09
N ALA A 124 -1.75 19.24 -27.32
CA ALA A 124 -0.76 18.82 -26.32
C ALA A 124 -0.46 19.88 -25.24
N LEU A 125 -1.00 21.10 -25.38
CA LEU A 125 -0.72 22.23 -24.49
C LEU A 125 -1.85 22.55 -23.51
N LYS A 126 -2.98 21.83 -23.57
CA LYS A 126 -3.98 21.91 -22.51
C LYS A 126 -3.54 20.91 -21.44
N ILE A 127 -3.17 21.42 -20.26
CA ILE A 127 -3.15 20.61 -19.04
C ILE A 127 -4.48 19.88 -19.02
N ASP A 128 -4.44 18.55 -19.14
CA ASP A 128 -5.64 17.74 -19.16
C ASP A 128 -6.41 18.02 -17.86
N PRO A 129 -7.68 18.43 -17.90
CA PRO A 129 -8.50 18.60 -16.72
C PRO A 129 -8.43 17.40 -15.76
N GLU A 130 -8.28 16.18 -16.28
CA GLU A 130 -8.13 14.96 -15.49
C GLU A 130 -6.76 14.88 -14.79
N LEU A 131 -5.69 15.33 -15.46
CA LEU A 131 -4.37 15.39 -14.82
C LEU A 131 -4.38 16.36 -13.64
N LYS A 132 -5.08 17.48 -13.76
CA LYS A 132 -5.22 18.43 -12.66
C LYS A 132 -5.99 17.83 -11.48
N ARG A 133 -7.05 17.07 -11.76
CA ARG A 133 -7.80 16.34 -10.71
C ARG A 133 -6.92 15.30 -10.02
N LEU A 134 -6.10 14.56 -10.78
CA LEU A 134 -5.16 13.59 -10.23
C LEU A 134 -4.09 14.25 -9.36
N GLU A 135 -3.52 15.36 -9.81
CA GLU A 135 -2.56 16.16 -9.03
C GLU A 135 -3.19 16.63 -7.71
N GLU A 136 -4.42 17.17 -7.75
CA GLU A 136 -5.14 17.60 -6.55
C GLU A 136 -5.41 16.45 -5.58
N ALA A 137 -5.78 15.27 -6.07
CA ALA A 137 -6.02 14.08 -5.25
C ALA A 137 -4.74 13.59 -4.57
N VAL A 138 -3.63 13.47 -5.32
CA VAL A 138 -2.32 13.10 -4.78
C VAL A 138 -1.83 14.13 -3.75
N GLN A 139 -2.09 15.42 -3.98
CA GLN A 139 -1.73 16.47 -3.03
C GLN A 139 -2.55 16.37 -1.73
N LYS A 140 -3.84 16.04 -1.79
CA LYS A 140 -4.65 15.79 -0.57
C LYS A 140 -4.11 14.58 0.19
N LEU A 141 -3.76 13.51 -0.53
CA LEU A 141 -3.19 12.30 0.03
C LEU A 141 -1.85 12.58 0.74
N GLU A 142 -0.96 13.34 0.10
CA GLU A 142 0.31 13.78 0.69
C GLU A 142 0.09 14.57 1.99
N LYS A 143 -0.84 15.53 1.99
CA LYS A 143 -1.13 16.37 3.18
C LYS A 143 -1.58 15.53 4.37
N VAL A 144 -2.45 14.54 4.13
CA VAL A 144 -2.88 13.61 5.19
C VAL A 144 -1.74 12.69 5.62
N SER A 145 -0.93 12.22 4.66
CA SER A 145 0.24 11.38 4.93
C SER A 145 1.28 12.06 5.81
N ALA A 146 1.50 13.37 5.65
CA ALA A 146 2.47 14.13 6.44
C ALA A 146 2.12 14.14 7.94
N GLY A 147 0.83 14.01 8.28
CA GLY A 147 0.34 13.89 9.65
C GLY A 147 0.75 12.60 10.37
N VAL A 148 1.24 11.57 9.64
CA VAL A 148 1.67 10.29 10.23
C VAL A 148 2.72 10.46 11.32
N SER A 149 3.59 11.46 11.18
CA SER A 149 4.70 11.74 12.11
C SER A 149 4.20 11.99 13.53
N THR A 150 3.01 12.58 13.68
CA THR A 150 2.38 12.84 14.97
C THR A 150 2.05 11.54 15.71
N PHE A 151 1.81 10.44 15.01
CA PHE A 151 1.38 9.16 15.60
C PHE A 151 2.51 8.13 15.73
N LEU A 152 3.74 8.46 15.28
CA LEU A 152 4.87 7.54 15.36
C LEU A 152 5.23 7.16 16.81
N HIS A 153 5.04 8.06 17.78
CA HIS A 153 5.28 7.77 19.19
C HIS A 153 4.40 6.62 19.73
N LEU A 154 3.23 6.39 19.12
CA LEU A 154 2.33 5.31 19.51
C LEU A 154 2.90 3.92 19.16
N LEU A 155 3.83 3.85 18.19
CA LEU A 155 4.54 2.61 17.86
C LEU A 155 5.46 2.16 18.98
N ASP A 156 6.08 3.09 19.69
CA ASP A 156 6.98 2.77 20.81
C ASP A 156 6.19 2.21 22.00
N SER A 157 5.02 2.81 22.29
CA SER A 157 4.10 2.31 23.31
C SER A 157 3.55 0.91 22.96
N ALA A 158 3.17 0.68 21.69
CA ALA A 158 2.67 -0.61 21.24
C ALA A 158 3.71 -1.75 21.35
N LYS A 159 4.99 -1.46 21.09
CA LYS A 159 6.08 -2.43 21.26
C LYS A 159 6.28 -2.82 22.73
N GLN A 160 6.14 -1.86 23.63
CA GLN A 160 6.32 -2.09 25.06
C GLN A 160 5.20 -2.99 25.61
N GLU A 161 3.95 -2.75 25.23
CA GLU A 161 2.81 -3.59 25.64
C GLU A 161 2.93 -5.02 25.09
N GLN A 162 3.38 -5.21 23.84
CA GLN A 162 3.62 -6.56 23.31
C GLN A 162 4.75 -7.28 24.05
N GLN A 163 5.83 -6.60 24.42
CA GLN A 163 6.90 -7.19 25.23
C GLN A 163 6.42 -7.58 26.64
N GLU A 164 5.55 -6.77 27.23
CA GLU A 164 5.01 -7.01 28.57
C GLU A 164 4.05 -8.21 28.56
N GLN A 165 3.15 -8.31 27.59
CA GLN A 165 2.29 -9.49 27.40
C GLN A 165 3.11 -10.77 27.16
N GLN A 166 4.20 -10.68 26.38
CA GLN A 166 5.06 -11.83 26.10
C GLN A 166 5.87 -12.25 27.34
N ARG A 167 6.26 -11.28 28.18
CA ARG A 167 6.88 -11.52 29.49
C ARG A 167 5.89 -12.15 30.46
N GLU A 168 4.68 -11.64 30.58
CA GLU A 168 3.61 -12.21 31.42
C GLU A 168 3.28 -13.66 31.03
N LEU A 169 3.21 -13.95 29.72
CA LEU A 169 3.06 -15.32 29.21
C LEU A 169 4.24 -16.22 29.60
N SER A 170 5.47 -15.70 29.58
CA SER A 170 6.65 -16.45 30.00
C SER A 170 6.68 -16.72 31.51
N GLU A 171 6.32 -15.73 32.33
CA GLU A 171 6.27 -15.85 33.79
C GLU A 171 5.10 -16.75 34.26
N ALA A 172 3.95 -16.71 33.59
CA ALA A 172 2.84 -17.62 33.82
C ALA A 172 3.21 -19.09 33.49
N ARG A 173 4.15 -19.30 32.55
CA ARG A 173 4.66 -20.62 32.20
C ARG A 173 5.73 -21.13 33.17
N GLU A 174 6.47 -20.23 33.83
CA GLU A 174 7.47 -20.60 34.84
C GLU A 174 6.86 -21.01 36.19
N THR A 175 5.64 -20.58 36.50
CA THR A 175 4.90 -21.00 37.72
C THR A 175 4.13 -22.31 37.56
N GLY A 176 4.27 -22.99 36.42
CA GLY A 176 3.79 -24.36 36.22
C GLY A 176 4.63 -25.36 37.01
N SER A 177 4.43 -25.42 38.34
CA SER A 177 4.87 -26.57 39.13
C SER A 177 4.21 -27.80 38.52
N LEU A 178 5.00 -28.63 37.83
CA LEU A 178 4.59 -29.98 37.52
C LEU A 178 4.12 -30.62 38.83
N PRO A 179 2.95 -31.29 38.86
CA PRO A 179 2.63 -32.09 40.02
C PRO A 179 3.80 -33.06 40.19
N THR A 180 4.49 -32.97 41.34
CA THR A 180 5.51 -33.92 41.73
C THR A 180 4.84 -35.27 41.69
N ASN A 181 5.08 -36.03 40.62
CA ASN A 181 4.70 -37.42 40.56
C ASN A 181 5.51 -38.10 41.66
N ASP A 182 4.86 -38.31 42.80
CA ASP A 182 5.32 -39.28 43.80
C ASP A 182 5.32 -40.63 43.08
N LEU A 183 6.48 -40.94 42.49
CA LEU A 183 6.80 -42.25 41.96
C LEU A 183 6.96 -43.18 43.17
N ILE A 184 5.82 -43.63 43.69
CA ILE A 184 5.70 -44.79 44.57
C ILE A 184 6.07 -46.00 43.71
N GLY A 185 7.31 -46.46 43.86
CA GLY A 185 7.87 -47.52 43.04
C GLY A 185 7.31 -48.91 43.32
N ARG A 186 7.38 -49.79 42.31
CA ARG A 186 7.70 -51.21 42.51
C ARG A 186 8.41 -51.70 41.25
N GLY A 187 9.59 -52.28 41.46
CA GLY A 187 10.58 -52.52 40.41
C GLY A 187 10.20 -53.53 39.33
N GLU A 188 11.17 -53.60 38.42
CA GLU A 188 11.41 -54.58 37.35
C GLU A 188 10.84 -54.25 35.96
N ALA A 189 11.82 -53.92 35.10
CA ALA A 189 11.93 -54.23 33.68
C ALA A 189 10.71 -53.98 32.78
N LYS A 190 10.86 -53.00 31.86
CA LYS A 190 10.84 -53.26 30.42
C LYS A 190 11.29 -52.05 29.62
N GLU A 191 12.33 -52.32 28.83
CA GLU A 191 12.77 -51.62 27.64
C GLU A 191 11.60 -51.35 26.67
N SER A 192 11.38 -50.08 26.31
CA SER A 192 11.10 -49.64 24.93
C SER A 192 10.76 -48.15 24.85
N THR A 193 11.51 -47.46 23.98
CA THR A 193 11.13 -46.25 23.23
C THR A 193 10.90 -44.93 23.98
N GLN A 194 11.99 -44.23 24.29
CA GLN A 194 11.98 -42.76 24.29
C GLN A 194 13.31 -42.19 23.80
N THR A 195 13.51 -42.16 22.49
CA THR A 195 14.57 -41.33 21.87
C THR A 195 14.32 -41.07 20.38
N LYS A 196 13.16 -40.53 20.00
CA LYS A 196 12.95 -39.96 18.65
C LYS A 196 11.90 -38.84 18.65
N GLU A 197 12.18 -37.73 19.32
CA GLU A 197 11.47 -36.47 19.02
C GLU A 197 12.32 -35.23 19.35
N PHE A 198 13.64 -35.32 19.15
CA PHE A 198 14.54 -34.16 19.30
C PHE A 198 15.37 -33.83 18.06
N ASP A 199 15.20 -34.55 16.94
CA ASP A 199 16.04 -34.33 15.73
C ASP A 199 15.25 -34.32 14.42
N LEU A 200 14.15 -33.55 14.36
CA LEU A 200 13.57 -33.17 13.06
C LEU A 200 13.34 -31.66 12.99
N LYS A 201 14.39 -31.00 12.49
CA LYS A 201 14.39 -29.81 11.64
C LYS A 201 14.26 -28.44 12.33
N ILE A 202 15.38 -28.07 12.97
CA ILE A 202 16.16 -26.91 12.52
C ILE A 202 16.41 -27.06 11.00
N SER A 203 15.44 -26.69 10.18
CA SER A 203 15.59 -26.55 8.72
C SER A 203 14.41 -25.75 8.17
N CYS A 204 14.31 -24.49 8.59
CA CYS A 204 13.64 -23.44 7.82
C CYS A 204 14.15 -22.09 8.32
N ASN A 205 15.42 -21.80 8.01
CA ASN A 205 15.92 -20.43 7.98
C ASN A 205 17.11 -20.40 7.02
N LYS A 206 16.77 -20.24 5.74
CA LYS A 206 17.61 -19.63 4.72
C LYS A 206 16.72 -19.04 3.65
#